data_AF-A0A961VYR0-F1
#
_entry.id   AF-A0A961VYR0-F1
#
_cell.length_a   1.000
_cell.length_b   1.000
_cell.length_c   1.000
_cell.angle_alpha   90.00
_cell.angle_beta   90.00
_cell.angle_gamma   90.00
#
_symmetry.space_group_name_H-M   'P 1'
#
loop_
_entity.id
_entity.type
_entity.pdbx_description
1 polymer ?
#
loop_
_entity_poly.entity_id
_entity_poly.type
_entity_poly.pdbx_seq_one_letter_code
_entity_poly.pdbx_strand_id
1 'polypeptide(L)'
;MTSQPSRLSAAVVILAAVGMLTPAQAAPRTPQEMMAHCRAHAAKVLKMRQPDVETKYEGQRVDGTHAVNGTGRDASRTVTFQCSFGKNGGKIKRFVVNKPSGKPTEPPTAAAKPTPGKSEAECLAAVSKQIGHGGVSTISVKKGETATQVLVKVQGAQKPWRCDHDGKKVLRVMYMGEG
;
A
#
# COMPACT_ATOMS: atom_id res chain seq x y z
N MET A 1 -77.40 11.09 -23.51
CA MET A 1 -78.11 9.82 -23.27
C MET A 1 -77.53 8.77 -24.23
N THR A 2 -77.09 7.65 -23.66
CA THR A 2 -77.05 6.30 -24.28
C THR A 2 -76.46 6.13 -25.69
N SER A 3 -75.32 5.46 -25.82
CA SER A 3 -75.27 3.98 -25.99
C SER A 3 -74.03 3.53 -26.80
N GLN A 4 -73.16 2.76 -26.15
CA GLN A 4 -72.45 1.60 -26.77
C GLN A 4 -73.49 0.47 -27.00
N PRO A 5 -73.20 -0.70 -27.63
CA PRO A 5 -71.91 -1.34 -27.99
C PRO A 5 -71.90 -1.95 -29.42
N SER A 6 -70.80 -2.48 -29.96
CA SER A 6 -70.54 -3.94 -29.92
C SER A 6 -69.25 -4.32 -30.66
N ARG A 7 -68.72 -5.46 -30.23
CA ARG A 7 -67.38 -6.01 -30.38
C ARG A 7 -67.13 -6.59 -31.77
N LEU A 8 -65.88 -6.54 -32.23
CA LEU A 8 -65.28 -7.65 -32.98
C LEU A 8 -63.82 -7.86 -32.55
N SER A 9 -63.52 -9.13 -32.28
CA SER A 9 -62.23 -9.69 -31.89
C SER A 9 -61.33 -9.96 -33.11
N ALA A 10 -60.06 -10.26 -32.79
CA ALA A 10 -58.97 -10.81 -33.62
C ALA A 10 -58.07 -9.75 -34.28
N ALA A 11 -56.73 -9.83 -34.24
CA ALA A 11 -55.86 -10.96 -33.96
C ALA A 11 -54.60 -10.53 -33.18
N VAL A 12 -54.20 -11.40 -32.26
CA VAL A 12 -52.93 -11.35 -31.54
C VAL A 12 -51.82 -11.76 -32.49
N VAL A 13 -50.90 -10.86 -32.82
CA VAL A 13 -49.58 -11.19 -33.37
C VAL A 13 -48.54 -10.60 -32.43
N ILE A 14 -48.19 -11.36 -31.40
CA ILE A 14 -47.07 -11.05 -30.52
C ILE A 14 -45.80 -11.58 -31.20
N LEU A 15 -45.03 -10.70 -31.84
CA LEU A 15 -43.64 -10.99 -32.18
C LEU A 15 -42.82 -10.99 -30.88
N ALA A 16 -42.57 -12.18 -30.34
CA ALA A 16 -41.62 -12.38 -29.25
C ALA A 16 -40.19 -12.31 -29.81
N ALA A 17 -39.57 -11.14 -29.76
CA ALA A 17 -38.13 -11.01 -29.92
C ALA A 17 -37.44 -11.63 -28.69
N VAL A 18 -36.97 -12.87 -28.83
CA VAL A 18 -36.17 -13.56 -27.82
C VAL A 18 -34.78 -12.93 -27.78
N GLY A 19 -34.65 -11.83 -27.04
CA GLY A 19 -33.35 -11.26 -26.69
C GLY A 19 -32.62 -12.23 -25.78
N MET A 20 -31.55 -12.85 -26.28
CA MET A 20 -30.62 -13.62 -25.46
C MET A 20 -29.97 -12.65 -24.45
N LEU A 21 -30.51 -12.61 -23.23
CA LEU A 21 -29.83 -12.04 -22.07
C LEU A 21 -28.64 -12.94 -21.75
N THR A 22 -27.50 -12.69 -22.40
CA THR A 22 -26.23 -13.21 -21.91
C THR A 22 -26.02 -12.64 -20.50
N PRO A 23 -25.80 -13.48 -19.46
CA PRO A 23 -25.41 -12.96 -18.17
C PRO A 23 -24.12 -12.19 -18.41
N ALA A 24 -24.15 -10.87 -18.16
CA ALA A 24 -22.97 -10.03 -18.18
C ALA A 24 -22.01 -10.61 -17.13
N GLN A 25 -21.10 -11.46 -17.58
CA GLN A 25 -19.98 -11.90 -16.77
C GLN A 25 -19.23 -10.62 -16.43
N ALA A 26 -19.30 -10.23 -15.16
CA ALA A 26 -18.63 -9.03 -14.69
C ALA A 26 -17.15 -9.15 -15.06
N ALA A 27 -16.71 -8.33 -16.00
CA ALA A 27 -15.33 -8.28 -16.43
C ALA A 27 -14.43 -8.09 -15.20
N PRO A 28 -13.22 -8.68 -15.18
CA PRO A 28 -12.26 -8.39 -14.13
C PRO A 28 -12.09 -6.88 -14.02
N ARG A 29 -12.26 -6.35 -12.80
CA ARG A 29 -12.25 -4.91 -12.61
C ARG A 29 -10.90 -4.34 -13.01
N THR A 30 -10.95 -3.22 -13.72
CA THR A 30 -9.74 -2.53 -14.15
C THR A 30 -8.97 -2.01 -12.93
N PRO A 31 -7.64 -1.82 -13.02
CA PRO A 31 -6.86 -1.16 -11.97
C PRO A 31 -7.47 0.17 -11.52
N GLN A 32 -8.02 0.93 -12.45
CA GLN A 32 -8.64 2.23 -12.19
C GLN A 32 -9.93 2.10 -11.37
N GLU A 33 -10.79 1.13 -11.67
CA GLU A 33 -11.97 0.84 -10.86
C GLU A 33 -11.61 0.34 -9.47
N MET A 34 -10.57 -0.50 -9.35
CA MET A 34 -10.08 -0.95 -8.04
C MET A 34 -9.54 0.22 -7.21
N MET A 35 -8.78 1.11 -7.81
CA MET A 35 -8.31 2.34 -7.15
C MET A 35 -9.48 3.21 -6.69
N ALA A 36 -10.47 3.47 -7.56
CA ALA A 36 -11.65 4.26 -7.21
C ALA A 36 -12.48 3.61 -6.09
N HIS A 37 -12.67 2.29 -6.14
CA HIS A 37 -13.38 1.55 -5.11
C HIS A 37 -12.63 1.60 -3.77
N CYS A 38 -11.30 1.40 -3.79
CA CYS A 38 -10.46 1.48 -2.61
C CYS A 38 -10.51 2.88 -1.99
N ARG A 39 -10.45 3.94 -2.80
CA ARG A 39 -10.57 5.34 -2.37
C ARG A 39 -11.91 5.63 -1.70
N ALA A 40 -13.01 5.21 -2.34
CA ALA A 40 -14.35 5.37 -1.79
C ALA A 40 -14.52 4.65 -0.45
N HIS A 41 -14.00 3.41 -0.36
CA HIS A 41 -14.03 2.63 0.88
C HIS A 41 -13.20 3.29 1.98
N ALA A 42 -11.97 3.72 1.67
CA ALA A 42 -11.07 4.37 2.62
C ALA A 42 -11.65 5.70 3.12
N ALA A 43 -12.18 6.55 2.24
CA ALA A 43 -12.86 7.79 2.63
C ALA A 43 -14.00 7.54 3.62
N LYS A 44 -14.82 6.50 3.39
CA LYS A 44 -15.91 6.11 4.28
C LYS A 44 -15.43 5.61 5.63
N VAL A 45 -14.41 4.75 5.67
CA VAL A 45 -13.88 4.14 6.90
C VAL A 45 -13.08 5.14 7.73
N LEU A 46 -12.25 5.95 7.08
CA LEU A 46 -11.37 6.94 7.71
C LEU A 46 -12.08 8.27 8.00
N LYS A 47 -13.34 8.42 7.57
CA LYS A 47 -14.15 9.65 7.69
C LYS A 47 -13.45 10.85 7.05
N MET A 48 -12.88 10.64 5.87
CA MET A 48 -12.19 11.66 5.07
C MET A 48 -13.00 11.98 3.81
N ARG A 49 -12.75 13.14 3.19
CA ARG A 49 -13.33 13.42 1.88
C ARG A 49 -12.58 12.59 0.83
N GLN A 50 -13.28 12.08 -0.18
CA GLN A 50 -12.63 11.35 -1.27
C GLN A 50 -11.47 12.10 -1.98
N PRO A 51 -11.51 13.43 -2.24
CA PRO A 51 -10.38 14.15 -2.84
C PRO A 51 -9.12 14.16 -1.95
N ASP A 52 -9.29 14.00 -0.64
CA ASP A 52 -8.19 13.95 0.33
C ASP A 52 -7.51 12.57 0.37
N VAL A 53 -7.98 11.63 -0.45
CA VAL A 53 -7.54 10.24 -0.46
C VAL A 53 -6.96 9.89 -1.83
N GLU A 54 -5.65 9.65 -1.84
CA GLU A 54 -4.92 9.18 -3.02
C GLU A 54 -4.78 7.66 -3.00
N THR A 55 -4.79 7.04 -4.17
CA THR A 55 -4.68 5.58 -4.32
C THR A 55 -3.83 5.24 -5.53
N LYS A 56 -2.99 4.22 -5.38
CA LYS A 56 -2.12 3.67 -6.42
C LYS A 56 -2.27 2.16 -6.49
N TYR A 57 -2.38 1.65 -7.70
CA TYR A 57 -2.38 0.21 -7.96
C TYR A 57 -0.94 -0.33 -7.95
N GLU A 58 -0.72 -1.39 -7.19
CA GLU A 58 0.61 -1.97 -6.96
C GLU A 58 0.84 -3.27 -7.74
N GLY A 59 -0.19 -3.78 -8.44
CA GLY A 59 -0.10 -5.00 -9.21
C GLY A 59 -0.93 -6.16 -8.63
N GLN A 60 -0.86 -7.28 -9.34
CA GLN A 60 -1.38 -8.56 -8.90
C GLN A 60 -0.27 -9.35 -8.20
N ARG A 61 -0.57 -9.96 -7.06
CA ARG A 61 0.33 -10.82 -6.30
C ARG A 61 0.35 -12.24 -6.87
N VAL A 62 1.32 -13.04 -6.45
CA VAL A 62 1.46 -14.46 -6.85
C VAL A 62 0.24 -15.32 -6.48
N ASP A 63 -0.53 -14.93 -5.46
CA ASP A 63 -1.77 -15.61 -5.05
C ASP A 63 -3.00 -15.17 -5.88
N GLY A 64 -2.78 -14.31 -6.89
CA GLY A 64 -3.80 -13.72 -7.74
C GLY A 64 -4.56 -12.55 -7.10
N THR A 65 -4.25 -12.13 -5.87
CA THR A 65 -4.90 -10.96 -5.26
C THR A 65 -4.34 -9.67 -5.81
N HIS A 66 -5.18 -8.64 -5.92
CA HIS A 66 -4.77 -7.34 -6.43
C HIS A 66 -4.53 -6.36 -5.26
N ALA A 67 -3.41 -5.63 -5.29
CA ALA A 67 -3.06 -4.70 -4.22
C ALA A 67 -3.23 -3.25 -4.68
N VAL A 68 -3.88 -2.43 -3.84
CA VAL A 68 -3.97 -0.98 -3.99
C VAL A 68 -3.52 -0.35 -2.69
N ASN A 69 -2.47 0.46 -2.76
CA ASN A 69 -2.03 1.29 -1.64
C ASN A 69 -2.70 2.67 -1.73
N GLY A 70 -2.91 3.32 -0.60
CA GLY A 70 -3.43 4.67 -0.59
C GLY A 70 -3.01 5.48 0.63
N THR A 71 -3.15 6.79 0.49
CA THR A 71 -2.83 7.76 1.54
C THR A 71 -4.00 8.73 1.65
N GLY A 72 -4.55 8.87 2.84
CA GLY A 72 -5.49 9.93 3.19
C GLY A 72 -4.76 11.05 3.92
N ARG A 73 -4.92 12.29 3.47
CA ARG A 73 -4.35 13.48 4.13
C ARG A 73 -5.44 14.50 4.36
N ASP A 74 -5.75 14.76 5.63
CA ASP A 74 -6.56 15.92 6.02
C ASP A 74 -5.69 16.92 6.80
N ALA A 75 -6.27 18.06 7.19
CA ALA A 75 -5.57 19.10 7.93
C ALA A 75 -5.02 18.63 9.30
N SER A 76 -5.53 17.51 9.83
CA SER A 76 -5.22 16.99 11.17
C SER A 76 -4.29 15.77 11.16
N ARG A 77 -4.25 14.99 10.08
CA ARG A 77 -3.49 13.73 10.03
C ARG A 77 -3.26 13.21 8.61
N THR A 78 -2.14 12.50 8.46
CA THR A 78 -1.86 11.62 7.32
C THR A 78 -2.03 10.17 7.76
N VAL A 79 -2.77 9.38 6.99
CA VAL A 79 -2.94 7.94 7.22
C VAL A 79 -2.67 7.17 5.95
N THR A 80 -1.91 6.09 6.05
CA THR A 80 -1.70 5.18 4.91
C THR A 80 -2.55 3.93 5.10
N PHE A 81 -2.99 3.36 3.99
CA PHE A 81 -3.81 2.16 4.00
C PHE A 81 -3.53 1.31 2.76
N GLN A 82 -3.95 0.06 2.83
CA GLN A 82 -3.88 -0.88 1.72
C GLN A 82 -5.22 -1.62 1.59
N CYS A 83 -5.76 -1.64 0.38
CA CYS A 83 -6.83 -2.53 -0.04
C CYS A 83 -6.22 -3.74 -0.77
N SER A 84 -6.59 -4.95 -0.34
CA SER A 84 -6.35 -6.18 -1.10
C SER A 84 -7.66 -6.65 -1.70
N PHE A 85 -7.73 -6.78 -3.02
CA PHE A 85 -8.89 -7.30 -3.75
C PHE A 85 -8.72 -8.79 -4.09
N GLY A 86 -9.85 -9.48 -4.25
CA GLY A 86 -9.87 -10.86 -4.77
C GLY A 86 -9.38 -10.94 -6.22
N LYS A 87 -9.23 -12.17 -6.73
CA LYS A 87 -8.69 -12.45 -8.08
C LYS A 87 -9.40 -11.74 -9.24
N ASN A 88 -10.68 -11.39 -9.05
CA ASN A 88 -11.48 -10.71 -10.06
C ASN A 88 -11.54 -9.18 -9.86
N GLY A 89 -10.84 -8.63 -8.86
CA GLY A 89 -10.80 -7.19 -8.55
C GLY A 89 -12.11 -6.59 -8.00
N GLY A 90 -13.21 -7.35 -7.96
CA GLY A 90 -14.54 -6.81 -7.66
C GLY A 90 -14.87 -6.53 -6.19
N LYS A 91 -14.10 -7.10 -5.24
CA LYS A 91 -14.35 -6.95 -3.79
C LYS A 91 -13.05 -6.78 -3.02
N ILE A 92 -13.04 -5.85 -2.06
CA ILE A 92 -11.96 -5.70 -1.08
C ILE A 92 -12.06 -6.88 -0.10
N LYS A 93 -11.08 -7.78 -0.12
CA LYS A 93 -10.96 -8.90 0.82
C LYS A 93 -10.28 -8.50 2.13
N ARG A 94 -9.40 -7.49 2.08
CA ARG A 94 -8.72 -6.97 3.27
C ARG A 94 -8.47 -5.48 3.11
N PHE A 95 -8.81 -4.72 4.14
CA PHE A 95 -8.48 -3.30 4.27
C PHE A 95 -7.61 -3.15 5.52
N VAL A 96 -6.36 -2.71 5.33
CA VAL A 96 -5.43 -2.46 6.43
C VAL A 96 -5.17 -0.98 6.48
N VAL A 97 -5.52 -0.34 7.60
CA VAL A 97 -5.06 1.02 7.91
C VAL A 97 -3.78 0.86 8.70
N ASN A 98 -2.69 1.44 8.21
CA ASN A 98 -1.52 1.67 9.04
C ASN A 98 -1.89 2.79 10.02
N LYS A 99 -2.50 2.41 11.15
CA LYS A 99 -2.69 3.36 12.24
C LYS A 99 -1.30 3.73 12.76
N PRO A 100 -0.95 5.01 12.88
CA PRO A 100 0.11 5.38 13.80
C PRO A 100 -0.38 4.97 15.19
N SER A 101 0.22 3.94 15.76
CA SER A 101 0.01 3.59 17.17
C SER A 101 0.52 4.75 18.02
N GLY A 102 -0.36 5.70 18.33
CA GLY A 102 -0.22 6.71 19.38
C GLY A 102 1.17 7.37 19.55
N LYS A 103 1.58 8.22 18.61
CA LYS A 103 2.12 9.58 18.82
C LYS A 103 2.34 10.26 17.44
N PRO A 104 2.26 11.61 17.35
CA PRO A 104 2.01 12.33 16.09
C PRO A 104 3.08 12.05 15.04
N THR A 105 2.65 11.79 13.81
CA THR A 105 3.53 11.54 12.67
C THR A 105 3.29 12.61 11.60
N GLU A 106 4.31 13.43 11.39
CA GLU A 106 4.41 14.56 10.46
C GLU A 106 4.83 14.08 9.03
N PRO A 107 4.60 14.86 7.95
CA PRO A 107 4.93 14.51 6.54
C PRO A 107 6.45 14.40 6.25
N PRO A 108 6.85 13.98 5.03
CA PRO A 108 8.15 13.33 4.80
C PRO A 108 9.27 14.35 4.64
N THR A 109 10.24 14.36 5.57
CA THR A 109 11.69 14.58 5.37
C THR A 109 12.34 14.82 6.74
N ALA A 110 13.56 14.31 6.90
CA ALA A 110 14.45 14.40 8.07
C ALA A 110 14.13 13.46 9.25
N ALA A 111 15.07 12.53 9.42
CA ALA A 111 15.20 11.61 10.53
C ALA A 111 15.05 12.26 11.91
N ALA A 112 13.95 11.96 12.60
CA ALA A 112 14.04 11.71 14.03
C ALA A 112 14.30 10.20 14.19
N LYS A 113 15.51 9.85 14.68
CA LYS A 113 15.97 8.47 14.79
C LYS A 113 14.88 7.63 15.49
N PRO A 114 14.33 6.57 14.86
CA PRO A 114 13.67 5.53 15.64
C PRO A 114 14.70 5.09 16.70
N THR A 115 14.27 4.86 17.93
CA THR A 115 15.15 4.22 18.94
C THR A 115 15.82 3.05 18.22
N PRO A 116 17.15 3.07 18.04
CA PRO A 116 17.79 2.09 17.19
C PRO A 116 17.42 0.71 17.72
N GLY A 117 16.90 -0.15 16.85
CA GLY A 117 16.78 -1.56 17.23
C GLY A 117 18.15 -2.04 17.69
N LYS A 118 18.21 -3.02 18.60
CA LYS A 118 19.48 -3.52 19.16
C LYS A 118 20.56 -3.71 18.07
N SER A 119 20.18 -4.32 16.95
CA SER A 119 21.05 -4.54 15.78
C SER A 119 21.53 -3.27 15.07
N GLU A 120 20.72 -2.21 15.05
CA GLU A 120 21.07 -0.91 14.49
C GLU A 120 22.04 -0.15 15.39
N ALA A 121 21.80 -0.16 16.71
CA ALA A 121 22.72 0.41 17.69
C ALA A 121 24.10 -0.27 17.63
N GLU A 122 24.11 -1.60 17.62
CA GLU A 122 25.33 -2.40 17.54
C GLU A 122 26.08 -2.15 16.21
N CYS A 123 25.35 -2.01 15.10
CA CYS A 123 25.94 -1.67 13.81
C CYS A 123 26.54 -0.26 13.76
N LEU A 124 25.85 0.75 14.30
CA LEU A 124 26.38 2.11 14.37
C LEU A 124 27.64 2.18 15.25
N ALA A 125 27.63 1.48 16.40
CA ALA A 125 28.79 1.39 17.28
C ALA A 125 29.98 0.69 16.59
N ALA A 126 29.72 -0.41 15.86
CA ALA A 126 30.76 -1.14 15.15
C ALA A 126 31.37 -0.31 14.01
N VAL A 127 30.55 0.39 13.21
CA VAL A 127 31.03 1.30 12.16
C VAL A 127 31.82 2.46 12.78
N SER A 128 31.32 3.10 13.84
CA SER A 128 32.01 4.21 14.52
C SER A 128 33.36 3.78 15.08
N LYS A 129 33.46 2.57 15.66
CA LYS A 129 34.72 1.99 16.15
C LYS A 129 35.73 1.76 15.02
N GLN A 130 35.26 1.38 13.83
CA GLN A 130 36.14 1.09 12.69
C GLN A 130 36.71 2.37 12.05
N ILE A 131 35.96 3.47 12.05
CA ILE A 131 36.37 4.73 11.44
C ILE A 131 37.02 5.72 12.41
N GLY A 132 36.96 5.49 13.73
CA GLY A 132 37.54 6.37 14.75
C GLY A 132 36.86 7.75 14.90
N HIS A 133 35.71 7.98 14.25
CA HIS A 133 35.00 9.26 14.21
C HIS A 133 33.52 9.12 14.60
N GLY A 134 32.96 10.20 15.18
CA GLY A 134 31.61 10.26 15.78
C GLY A 134 30.45 10.61 14.83
N GLY A 135 30.67 10.66 13.52
CA GLY A 135 29.69 11.12 12.53
C GLY A 135 28.96 9.99 11.81
N VAL A 136 28.37 9.03 12.53
CA VAL A 136 27.65 7.89 11.92
C VAL A 136 26.13 8.05 12.01
N SER A 137 25.41 7.69 10.95
CA SER A 137 23.95 7.76 10.91
C SER A 137 23.37 6.67 10.00
N THR A 138 22.27 6.04 10.40
CA THR A 138 21.61 5.00 9.58
C THR A 138 20.97 5.61 8.33
N ILE A 139 21.20 4.98 7.17
CA ILE A 139 20.55 5.28 5.89
C ILE A 139 19.35 4.36 5.69
N SER A 140 19.53 3.05 5.92
CA SER A 140 18.50 2.04 5.68
C SER A 140 18.76 0.80 6.50
N VAL A 141 17.69 0.14 6.96
CA VAL A 141 17.73 -1.17 7.60
C VAL A 141 16.91 -2.15 6.76
N LYS A 142 17.52 -3.24 6.31
CA LYS A 142 16.87 -4.34 5.62
C LYS A 142 16.97 -5.60 6.47
N LYS A 143 15.85 -6.12 6.93
CA LYS A 143 15.81 -7.39 7.67
C LYS A 143 15.74 -8.54 6.67
N GLY A 144 16.82 -9.32 6.55
CA GLY A 144 16.84 -10.58 5.82
C GLY A 144 16.50 -11.76 6.72
N GLU A 145 16.28 -12.92 6.11
CA GLU A 145 15.99 -14.17 6.83
C GLU A 145 17.16 -14.63 7.70
N THR A 146 18.40 -14.35 7.27
CA THR A 146 19.63 -14.78 7.95
C THR A 146 20.40 -13.64 8.63
N ALA A 147 20.20 -12.40 8.20
CA ALA A 147 20.85 -11.23 8.79
C ALA A 147 20.07 -9.94 8.53
N THR A 148 20.16 -9.01 9.47
CA THR A 148 19.73 -7.62 9.32
C THR A 148 20.89 -6.81 8.74
N GLN A 149 20.68 -6.25 7.56
CA GLN A 149 21.62 -5.37 6.89
C GLN A 149 21.30 -3.90 7.25
N VAL A 150 22.26 -3.20 7.83
CA VAL A 150 22.19 -1.78 8.18
C VAL A 150 23.16 -1.03 7.29
N LEU A 151 22.64 -0.12 6.46
CA LEU A 151 23.42 0.84 5.70
C LEU A 151 23.64 2.08 6.56
N VAL A 152 24.89 2.46 6.74
CA VAL A 152 25.32 3.56 7.61
C VAL A 152 26.02 4.62 6.76
N LYS A 153 25.56 5.86 6.88
CA LYS A 153 26.25 7.05 6.40
C LYS A 153 27.33 7.41 7.40
N VAL A 154 28.52 7.66 6.88
CA VAL A 154 29.64 8.20 7.64
C VAL A 154 29.95 9.59 7.11
N GLN A 155 30.11 10.56 8.00
CA GLN A 155 30.53 11.92 7.63
C GLN A 155 31.93 11.87 6.98
N GLY A 156 32.04 12.38 5.75
CA GLY A 156 33.28 12.34 4.96
C GLY A 156 33.46 11.10 4.07
N ALA A 157 32.62 10.07 4.22
CA ALA A 157 32.66 8.90 3.34
C ALA A 157 31.86 9.14 2.05
N GLN A 158 32.45 8.81 0.89
CA GLN A 158 31.79 8.96 -0.41
C GLN A 158 30.66 7.94 -0.62
N LYS A 159 30.78 6.77 0.01
CA LYS A 159 29.80 5.69 -0.08
C LYS A 159 29.32 5.24 1.30
N PRO A 160 28.15 4.59 1.39
CA PRO A 160 27.69 4.00 2.63
C PRO A 160 28.61 2.90 3.14
N TRP A 161 28.58 2.70 4.45
CA TRP A 161 29.06 1.47 5.07
C TRP A 161 27.90 0.50 5.20
N ARG A 162 28.16 -0.79 5.03
CA ARG A 162 27.21 -1.87 5.26
C ARG A 162 27.64 -2.63 6.50
N CYS A 163 26.70 -2.81 7.42
CA CYS A 163 26.83 -3.69 8.56
C CYS A 163 25.78 -4.81 8.46
N ASP A 164 26.18 -6.06 8.59
CA ASP A 164 25.27 -7.21 8.67
C ASP A 164 25.23 -7.73 10.12
N HIS A 165 24.04 -8.00 10.65
CA HIS A 165 23.80 -8.38 12.04
C HIS A 165 22.81 -9.54 12.15
N ASP A 166 23.17 -10.66 12.78
CA ASP A 166 22.29 -11.86 12.84
C ASP A 166 21.15 -11.76 13.87
N GLY A 167 21.17 -10.69 14.68
CA GLY A 167 20.24 -10.46 15.79
C GLY A 167 20.89 -10.71 17.16
N LYS A 168 22.08 -11.32 17.19
CA LYS A 168 22.87 -11.53 18.40
C LYS A 168 24.20 -10.77 18.39
N LYS A 169 24.84 -10.64 17.23
CA LYS A 169 26.11 -9.94 17.03
C LYS A 169 26.24 -9.36 15.62
N VAL A 170 27.15 -8.40 15.48
CA VAL A 170 27.60 -7.92 14.18
C VAL A 170 28.40 -9.03 13.49
N LEU A 171 27.96 -9.43 12.30
CA LEU A 171 28.63 -10.43 11.47
C LEU A 171 29.73 -9.80 10.62
N ARG A 172 29.45 -8.63 10.06
CA ARG A 172 30.33 -8.00 9.08
C ARG A 172 30.11 -6.49 9.05
N VAL A 173 31.20 -5.73 8.91
CA VAL A 173 31.17 -4.30 8.61
C VAL A 173 32.09 -4.05 7.43
N MET A 174 31.58 -3.40 6.37
CA MET A 174 32.33 -3.12 5.15
C MET A 174 32.00 -1.74 4.60
N TYR A 175 33.00 -1.06 4.04
CA TYR A 175 32.76 0.13 3.22
C TYR A 175 32.25 -0.30 1.85
N MET A 176 31.24 0.39 1.30
CA MET A 176 30.67 0.06 -0.02
C MET A 176 31.22 0.94 -1.15
N GLY A 177 32.31 1.68 -0.92
CA GLY A 177 33.08 2.26 -2.01
C GLY A 177 34.10 1.24 -2.50
N GLU A 178 34.33 1.24 -3.81
CA GLU A 178 35.45 0.52 -4.39
C GLU A 178 36.74 0.97 -3.68
N GLY A 179 37.55 -0.01 -3.28
CA GLY A 179 38.82 0.20 -2.61
C GLY A 179 39.85 0.84 -3.53
#